data_AF-A0A0X8E536-F1
#
_entry.id   AF-A0A0X8E536-F1
#
_cell.length_a   1.000
_cell.length_b   1.000
_cell.length_c   1.000
_cell.angle_alpha   90.00
_cell.angle_beta   90.00
_cell.angle_gamma   90.00
#
_symmetry.space_group_name_H-M   'P 1'
#
loop_
_entity.id
_entity.type
_entity.pdbx_description
1 polymer ?
#
loop_
_entity_poly.entity_id
_entity_poly.type
_entity_poly.pdbx_seq_one_letter_code
_entity_poly.pdbx_strand_id
1 'polypeptide(L)'
;MSKRAALCLGIAALGLAGLSGCAGEPAAPPATVFVTLPPSAAATPTAPVEPPAAPTPSAPPAEAAPPVVVEIEPNDPAAPVVPGPAVDLGAVEGAKGPATAGGDGALLTYTVVSGDAFFEIAQRFDLPQQQLLKMNPSIPSLGTEIYIGQIINLDWTTTR
;
A
#
# COMPACT_ATOMS: atom_id res chain seq x y z
N MET A 1 21.78 56.65 63.65
CA MET A 1 20.50 57.25 63.22
C MET A 1 20.01 56.53 61.97
N SER A 2 18.68 56.34 61.86
CA SER A 2 17.91 55.67 60.78
C SER A 2 17.88 54.13 60.83
N LYS A 3 17.05 53.54 61.71
CA LYS A 3 15.60 53.21 61.59
C LYS A 3 15.32 51.99 60.69
N ARG A 4 15.03 50.87 61.37
CA ARG A 4 14.40 49.65 60.84
C ARG A 4 12.95 49.97 60.44
N ALA A 5 12.53 49.54 59.25
CA ALA A 5 11.13 49.49 58.87
C ALA A 5 10.75 48.02 58.64
N ALA A 6 9.86 47.54 59.50
CA ALA A 6 9.15 46.28 59.34
C ALA A 6 8.08 46.45 58.26
N LEU A 7 7.93 45.45 57.39
CA LEU A 7 6.72 45.25 56.61
C LEU A 7 6.26 43.81 56.82
N CYS A 8 5.29 43.65 57.71
CA CYS A 8 4.38 42.52 57.72
C CYS A 8 3.48 42.61 56.48
N LEU A 9 3.12 41.48 55.87
CA LEU A 9 1.75 40.99 55.67
C LEU A 9 1.72 40.01 54.48
N GLY A 10 1.19 38.80 54.70
CA GLY A 10 0.89 37.88 53.61
C GLY A 10 0.72 36.42 54.04
N ILE A 11 -0.22 36.15 54.95
CA ILE A 11 -0.76 34.79 55.12
C ILE A 11 -1.70 34.56 53.94
N ALA A 12 -1.42 33.55 53.12
CA ALA A 12 -2.40 32.94 52.24
C ALA A 12 -2.32 31.42 52.43
N ALA A 13 -3.06 30.94 53.42
CA ALA A 13 -3.46 29.55 53.52
C ALA A 13 -4.65 29.30 52.58
N LEU A 14 -4.85 28.01 52.26
CA LEU A 14 -6.01 27.39 51.63
C LEU A 14 -6.11 27.46 50.10
N GLY A 15 -6.01 26.27 49.50
CA GLY A 15 -6.46 26.00 48.15
C GLY A 15 -6.19 24.56 47.72
N LEU A 16 -6.43 23.58 48.60
CA LEU A 16 -6.43 22.16 48.21
C LEU A 16 -7.70 21.90 47.39
N ALA A 17 -7.67 22.24 46.10
CA ALA A 17 -8.74 21.92 45.17
C ALA A 17 -8.65 20.43 44.84
N GLY A 18 -9.49 19.63 45.52
CA GLY A 18 -9.70 18.24 45.21
C GLY A 18 -10.24 18.08 43.79
N LEU A 19 -9.49 17.39 42.95
CA LEU A 19 -9.99 16.82 41.70
C LEU A 19 -10.91 15.65 42.06
N SER A 20 -12.17 15.96 42.34
CA SER A 20 -13.24 14.96 42.32
C SER A 20 -13.50 14.59 40.87
N GLY A 21 -12.66 13.70 40.35
CA GLY A 21 -12.88 13.03 39.08
C GLY A 21 -13.99 12.00 39.27
N CYS A 22 -15.20 12.35 38.86
CA CYS A 22 -16.21 11.36 38.48
C CYS A 22 -15.93 11.00 37.01
N ALA A 23 -15.28 9.87 36.78
CA ALA A 23 -15.24 9.22 35.48
C ALA A 23 -15.57 7.75 35.72
N GLY A 24 -16.68 7.30 35.13
CA GLY A 24 -17.35 6.04 35.43
C GLY A 24 -16.50 4.80 35.20
N GLU A 25 -16.91 3.73 35.88
CA GLU A 25 -16.43 2.36 35.70
C GLU A 25 -16.33 2.03 34.19
N PRO A 26 -15.18 1.54 33.69
CA PRO A 26 -15.06 1.14 32.31
C PRO A 26 -16.12 0.08 31.99
N ALA A 27 -16.95 0.40 31.00
CA ALA A 27 -17.94 -0.54 30.48
C ALA A 27 -17.25 -1.87 30.17
N ALA A 28 -17.79 -2.98 30.70
CA ALA A 28 -17.27 -4.31 30.45
C ALA A 28 -17.08 -4.54 28.94
N PRO A 29 -15.99 -5.20 28.52
CA PRO A 29 -15.71 -5.41 27.11
C PRO A 29 -16.91 -6.10 26.44
N PRO A 30 -17.26 -5.75 25.19
CA PRO A 30 -18.34 -6.40 24.48
C PRO A 30 -18.05 -7.90 24.37
N ALA A 31 -19.02 -8.73 24.77
CA ALA A 31 -18.91 -10.17 24.63
C ALA A 31 -18.85 -10.53 23.13
N THR A 32 -17.70 -11.01 22.67
CA THR A 32 -17.54 -11.53 21.31
C THR A 32 -18.36 -12.81 21.15
N VAL A 33 -19.48 -12.73 20.45
CA VAL A 33 -20.28 -13.89 20.06
C VAL A 33 -19.60 -14.55 18.86
N PHE A 34 -18.95 -15.67 19.09
CA PHE A 34 -18.42 -16.50 18.00
C PHE A 34 -19.57 -17.27 17.34
N VAL A 35 -19.96 -16.85 16.13
CA VAL A 35 -20.88 -17.60 15.29
C VAL A 35 -20.08 -18.63 14.51
N THR A 36 -20.08 -19.88 14.99
CA THR A 36 -19.50 -21.00 14.25
C THR A 36 -20.46 -21.42 13.14
N LEU A 37 -20.17 -21.03 11.90
CA LEU A 37 -20.88 -21.56 10.73
C LEU A 37 -20.40 -22.98 10.44
N PRO A 38 -21.30 -23.97 10.24
CA PRO A 38 -20.89 -25.29 9.79
C PRO A 38 -20.24 -25.19 8.39
N PRO A 39 -19.24 -26.01 8.08
CA PRO A 39 -18.63 -26.01 6.75
C PRO A 39 -19.69 -26.34 5.70
N SER A 40 -19.86 -25.42 4.74
CA SER A 40 -20.67 -25.65 3.54
C SER A 40 -20.04 -26.82 2.77
N ALA A 41 -20.84 -27.86 2.53
CA ALA A 41 -20.37 -29.06 1.82
C ALA A 41 -19.79 -28.66 0.45
N ALA A 42 -18.55 -29.10 0.19
CA ALA A 42 -17.89 -28.91 -1.08
C ALA A 42 -18.76 -29.47 -2.22
N ALA A 43 -19.04 -28.63 -3.22
CA ALA A 43 -19.68 -29.09 -4.44
C ALA A 43 -18.81 -30.19 -5.06
N THR A 44 -19.36 -31.39 -5.18
CA THR A 44 -18.76 -32.48 -5.95
C THR A 44 -18.67 -32.01 -7.41
N PRO A 45 -17.46 -31.94 -8.03
CA PRO A 45 -17.38 -31.60 -9.44
C PRO A 45 -18.05 -32.71 -10.25
N THR A 46 -19.15 -32.37 -10.94
CA THR A 46 -19.77 -33.22 -11.96
C THR A 46 -18.79 -33.38 -13.11
N ALA A 47 -18.34 -34.60 -13.36
CA ALA A 47 -17.52 -34.92 -14.52
C ALA A 47 -18.26 -34.56 -15.82
N PRO A 48 -17.60 -33.95 -16.81
CA PRO A 48 -18.19 -33.72 -18.12
C PRO A 48 -18.62 -35.04 -18.78
N VAL A 49 -19.87 -35.09 -19.27
CA VAL A 49 -20.37 -36.21 -20.07
C VAL A 49 -19.66 -36.21 -21.43
N GLU A 50 -18.96 -37.30 -21.72
CA GLU A 50 -18.26 -37.53 -22.99
C GLU A 50 -19.29 -37.71 -24.14
N PRO A 51 -19.18 -36.98 -25.27
CA PRO A 51 -20.06 -37.15 -26.42
C PRO A 51 -19.86 -38.51 -27.10
N PRO A 52 -20.89 -39.11 -27.71
CA PRO A 52 -20.77 -40.40 -28.39
C PRO A 52 -19.85 -40.31 -29.61
N ALA A 53 -18.93 -41.27 -29.72
CA ALA A 53 -17.96 -41.38 -30.81
C ALA A 53 -18.65 -41.53 -32.17
N ALA A 54 -18.30 -40.64 -33.11
CA ALA A 54 -18.61 -40.81 -34.53
C ALA A 54 -17.77 -41.96 -35.13
N PRO A 55 -18.27 -42.68 -36.16
CA PRO A 55 -17.51 -43.76 -36.79
C PRO A 55 -16.28 -43.20 -37.53
N THR A 56 -15.12 -43.77 -37.24
CA THR A 56 -13.84 -43.47 -37.86
C THR A 56 -13.83 -43.86 -39.34
N PRO A 57 -13.59 -42.95 -40.29
CA PRO A 57 -13.20 -43.34 -41.64
C PRO A 57 -11.80 -43.98 -41.58
N SER A 58 -11.63 -45.12 -42.25
CA SER A 58 -10.31 -45.75 -42.39
C SER A 58 -9.37 -44.81 -43.14
N ALA A 59 -8.39 -44.26 -42.41
CA ALA A 59 -7.28 -43.52 -43.00
C ALA A 59 -6.34 -44.50 -43.73
N PRO A 60 -5.80 -44.14 -44.92
CA PRO A 60 -4.75 -44.92 -45.57
C PRO A 60 -3.47 -44.95 -44.70
N PRO A 61 -2.54 -45.89 -44.94
CA PRO A 61 -1.38 -46.10 -44.07
C PRO A 61 -0.56 -44.81 -43.96
N ALA A 62 -0.35 -44.36 -42.72
CA ALA A 62 0.53 -43.24 -42.42
C ALA A 62 1.97 -43.63 -42.80
N GLU A 63 2.47 -43.02 -43.86
CA GLU A 63 3.90 -42.93 -44.09
C GLU A 63 4.49 -42.10 -42.95
N ALA A 64 5.40 -42.69 -42.18
CA ALA A 64 5.96 -42.08 -40.99
C ALA A 64 6.76 -40.82 -41.38
N ALA A 65 6.14 -39.65 -41.22
CA ALA A 65 6.87 -38.39 -41.25
C ALA A 65 7.94 -38.40 -40.14
N PRO A 66 9.18 -37.99 -40.43
CA PRO A 66 10.24 -37.95 -39.42
C PRO A 66 9.83 -37.02 -38.26
N PRO A 67 10.25 -37.29 -37.01
CA PRO A 67 9.91 -36.44 -35.89
C PRO A 67 10.42 -35.01 -36.14
N VAL A 68 9.50 -34.04 -36.12
CA VAL A 68 9.85 -32.62 -36.19
C VAL A 68 10.52 -32.26 -34.86
N VAL A 69 11.85 -32.18 -34.88
CA VAL A 69 12.63 -31.65 -33.75
C VAL A 69 12.43 -30.13 -33.76
N VAL A 70 11.55 -29.64 -32.89
CA VAL A 70 11.45 -28.20 -32.61
C VAL A 70 12.61 -27.85 -31.68
N GLU A 71 13.68 -27.30 -32.24
CA GLU A 71 14.76 -26.72 -31.46
C GLU A 71 14.20 -25.51 -30.71
N ILE A 72 14.15 -25.59 -29.37
CA ILE A 72 13.67 -24.50 -28.53
C ILE A 72 14.78 -23.45 -28.48
N GLU A 73 14.67 -22.45 -29.35
CA GLU A 73 15.54 -21.26 -29.30
C GLU A 73 15.21 -20.49 -28.01
N PRO A 74 16.19 -20.27 -27.11
CA PRO A 74 15.96 -19.49 -25.91
C PRO A 74 15.57 -18.06 -26.28
N ASN A 75 14.54 -17.51 -25.64
CA ASN A 75 14.21 -16.10 -25.81
C ASN A 75 15.44 -15.23 -25.51
N ASP A 76 15.67 -14.22 -26.35
CA ASP A 76 16.69 -13.21 -26.11
C ASP A 76 16.54 -12.60 -24.70
N PRO A 77 17.66 -12.32 -24.01
CA PRO A 77 17.61 -11.69 -22.69
C PRO A 77 16.93 -10.33 -22.79
N ALA A 78 15.98 -10.07 -21.88
CA ALA A 78 15.28 -8.80 -21.82
C ALA A 78 16.25 -7.63 -21.69
N ALA A 79 16.09 -6.60 -22.53
CA ALA A 79 16.87 -5.38 -22.43
C ALA A 79 16.71 -4.75 -21.03
N PRO A 80 17.77 -4.19 -20.44
CA PRO A 80 17.67 -3.52 -19.15
C PRO A 80 16.75 -2.30 -19.28
N VAL A 81 15.65 -2.30 -18.53
CA VAL A 81 14.75 -1.14 -18.46
C VAL A 81 15.46 -0.04 -17.68
N VAL A 82 15.81 1.04 -18.37
CA VAL A 82 16.36 2.24 -17.72
C VAL A 82 15.17 2.97 -17.09
N PRO A 83 15.10 3.08 -15.75
CA PRO A 83 14.02 3.81 -15.09
C PRO A 83 14.07 5.28 -15.50
N GLY A 84 12.94 5.82 -15.98
CA GLY A 84 12.80 7.22 -16.37
C GLY A 84 12.38 8.13 -15.22
N PRO A 85 12.22 9.44 -15.49
CA PRO A 85 11.61 10.38 -14.56
C PRO A 85 10.14 10.04 -14.28
N ALA A 86 9.64 10.49 -13.14
CA ALA A 86 8.21 10.44 -12.83
C ALA A 86 7.40 11.32 -13.80
N VAL A 87 6.25 10.82 -14.25
CA VAL A 87 5.31 11.55 -15.13
C VAL A 87 3.95 11.57 -14.46
N ASP A 88 3.40 12.76 -14.18
CA ASP A 88 2.06 12.86 -13.58
C ASP A 88 0.98 12.57 -14.64
N LEU A 89 0.35 11.39 -14.54
CA LEU A 89 -0.78 10.97 -15.36
C LEU A 89 -2.12 11.58 -14.88
N GLY A 90 -2.08 12.35 -13.80
CA GLY A 90 -3.25 12.98 -13.19
C GLY A 90 -3.75 12.25 -11.95
N ALA A 91 -4.53 12.96 -11.14
CA ALA A 91 -5.09 12.39 -9.90
C ALA A 91 -6.03 11.22 -10.20
N VAL A 92 -5.81 10.11 -9.51
CA VAL A 92 -6.64 8.90 -9.56
C VAL A 92 -7.25 8.61 -8.18
N GLU A 93 -8.18 7.65 -8.12
CA GLU A 93 -8.61 7.13 -6.83
C GLU A 93 -7.42 6.51 -6.09
N GLY A 94 -7.20 6.88 -4.83
CA GLY A 94 -6.02 6.45 -4.10
C GLY A 94 -4.74 7.26 -4.33
N ALA A 95 -4.76 8.32 -5.15
CA ALA A 95 -3.63 9.24 -5.30
C ALA A 95 -4.07 10.69 -5.60
N LYS A 96 -4.77 11.30 -4.64
CA LYS A 96 -5.38 12.65 -4.79
C LYS A 96 -4.57 13.78 -4.17
N GLY A 97 -3.47 13.44 -3.50
CA GLY A 97 -2.57 14.37 -2.86
C GLY A 97 -1.91 15.35 -3.84
N PRO A 98 -1.47 16.51 -3.33
CA PRO A 98 -0.75 17.48 -4.15
C PRO A 98 0.66 16.97 -4.48
N ALA A 99 1.07 17.21 -5.72
CA ALA A 99 2.45 17.02 -6.17
C ALA A 99 3.12 18.38 -6.40
N THR A 100 4.43 18.44 -6.24
CA THR A 100 5.24 19.62 -6.56
C THR A 100 6.20 19.30 -7.69
N ALA A 101 6.43 20.28 -8.55
CA ALA A 101 7.38 20.21 -9.64
C ALA A 101 8.37 21.38 -9.55
N GLY A 102 9.58 21.17 -10.04
CA GLY A 102 10.60 22.20 -10.24
C GLY A 102 10.24 23.17 -11.36
N GLY A 103 11.04 24.21 -11.52
CA GLY A 103 10.86 25.20 -12.61
C GLY A 103 11.06 24.63 -14.02
N ASP A 104 11.68 23.46 -14.12
CA ASP A 104 11.90 22.66 -15.32
C ASP A 104 10.79 21.63 -15.58
N GLY A 105 9.79 21.55 -14.69
CA GLY A 105 8.70 20.58 -14.77
C GLY A 105 9.03 19.20 -14.19
N ALA A 106 10.23 18.98 -13.65
CA ALA A 106 10.58 17.72 -13.00
C ALA A 106 9.81 17.57 -11.68
N LEU A 107 9.22 16.40 -11.43
CA LEU A 107 8.49 16.16 -10.18
C LEU A 107 9.45 15.98 -9.01
N LEU A 108 9.14 16.65 -7.91
CA LEU A 108 10.00 16.66 -6.72
C LEU A 108 9.37 15.81 -5.61
N THR A 109 8.14 16.14 -5.23
CA THR A 109 7.48 15.48 -4.09
C THR A 109 5.99 15.31 -4.28
N TYR A 110 5.44 14.35 -3.54
CA TYR A 110 4.02 14.14 -3.36
C TYR A 110 3.67 14.13 -1.87
N THR A 111 2.58 14.78 -1.48
CA THR A 111 2.10 14.75 -0.09
C THR A 111 0.88 13.85 0.03
N VAL A 112 0.99 12.80 0.84
CA VAL A 112 -0.06 11.82 1.07
C VAL A 112 -1.27 12.46 1.74
N VAL A 113 -2.47 12.19 1.23
CA VAL A 113 -3.75 12.62 1.82
C VAL A 113 -4.61 11.41 2.21
N SER A 114 -5.74 11.68 2.87
CA SER A 114 -6.65 10.62 3.30
C SER A 114 -7.20 9.85 2.09
N GLY A 115 -7.16 8.52 2.19
CA GLY A 115 -7.62 7.62 1.14
C GLY A 115 -6.56 7.29 0.09
N ASP A 116 -5.35 7.86 0.19
CA ASP A 116 -4.26 7.50 -0.70
C ASP A 116 -3.64 6.12 -0.38
N ALA A 117 -3.14 5.44 -1.40
CA ALA A 117 -2.40 4.20 -1.30
C ALA A 117 -1.10 4.29 -2.10
N PHE A 118 0.01 3.79 -1.55
CA PHE A 118 1.33 3.92 -2.16
C PHE A 118 1.41 3.34 -3.58
N PHE A 119 0.70 2.24 -3.83
CA PHE A 119 0.62 1.65 -5.15
C PHE A 119 -0.03 2.58 -6.18
N GLU A 120 -1.18 3.19 -5.83
CA GLU A 120 -1.89 4.13 -6.70
C GLU A 120 -1.09 5.42 -6.92
N ILE A 121 -0.31 5.85 -5.93
CA ILE A 121 0.65 6.96 -6.07
C ILE A 121 1.69 6.59 -7.14
N ALA A 122 2.26 5.38 -7.09
CA ALA A 122 3.19 4.91 -8.11
C ALA A 122 2.55 4.87 -9.50
N GLN A 123 1.31 4.37 -9.61
CA GLN A 123 0.57 4.33 -10.88
C GLN A 123 0.33 5.75 -11.44
N ARG A 124 -0.08 6.69 -10.60
CA ARG A 124 -0.27 8.09 -10.99
C ARG A 124 0.99 8.69 -11.60
N PHE A 125 2.17 8.35 -11.08
CA PHE A 125 3.42 8.93 -11.51
C PHE A 125 4.19 8.11 -12.56
N ASP A 126 3.54 7.09 -13.14
CA ASP A 126 4.14 6.16 -14.09
C ASP A 126 5.45 5.53 -13.57
N LEU A 127 5.47 5.19 -12.28
CA LEU A 127 6.63 4.62 -11.62
C LEU A 127 6.38 3.17 -11.21
N PRO A 128 7.33 2.25 -11.48
CA PRO A 128 7.34 0.96 -10.81
C PRO A 128 7.38 1.16 -9.29
N GLN A 129 6.47 0.52 -8.55
CA GLN A 129 6.42 0.62 -7.09
C GLN A 129 7.79 0.37 -6.43
N GLN A 130 8.55 -0.60 -6.96
CA GLN A 130 9.88 -0.92 -6.46
C GLN A 130 10.90 0.21 -6.69
N GLN A 131 10.78 0.98 -7.77
CA GLN A 131 11.59 2.18 -7.97
C GLN A 131 11.20 3.26 -6.95
N LEU A 132 9.89 3.49 -6.77
CA LEU A 132 9.41 4.46 -5.78
C LEU A 132 9.86 4.10 -4.35
N LEU A 133 9.86 2.82 -3.97
CA LEU A 133 10.41 2.37 -2.69
C LEU A 133 11.92 2.60 -2.58
N LYS A 134 12.69 2.35 -3.64
CA LYS A 134 14.14 2.62 -3.65
C LYS A 134 14.44 4.10 -3.44
N MET A 135 13.63 4.98 -4.02
CA MET A 135 13.73 6.43 -3.85
C MET A 135 13.26 6.89 -2.46
N ASN A 136 12.53 6.04 -1.73
CA ASN A 136 11.92 6.33 -0.44
C ASN A 136 12.20 5.22 0.60
N PRO A 137 13.48 4.96 0.97
CA PRO A 137 13.85 3.90 1.92
C PRO A 137 13.25 4.05 3.31
N SER A 138 12.75 5.25 3.66
CA SER A 138 12.04 5.51 4.90
C SER A 138 10.65 4.88 4.97
N ILE A 139 10.09 4.42 3.83
CA ILE A 139 8.78 3.79 3.75
C ILE A 139 8.91 2.29 3.96
N PRO A 140 8.42 1.74 5.09
CA PRO A 140 8.54 0.32 5.38
C PRO A 140 7.44 -0.49 4.67
N SER A 141 7.47 -1.81 4.91
CA SER A 141 6.35 -2.71 4.60
C SER A 141 5.86 -2.64 3.15
N LEU A 142 6.78 -2.42 2.20
CA LEU A 142 6.47 -2.31 0.77
C LEU A 142 5.48 -1.18 0.43
N GLY A 143 5.38 -0.14 1.26
CA GLY A 143 4.48 0.98 1.03
C GLY A 143 3.06 0.78 1.58
N THR A 144 2.82 -0.25 2.39
CA THR A 144 1.52 -0.41 3.08
C THR A 144 1.39 0.52 4.29
N GLU A 145 2.50 1.04 4.79
CA GLU A 145 2.56 1.95 5.94
C GLU A 145 2.94 3.36 5.47
N ILE A 146 1.94 4.10 5.00
CA ILE A 146 2.06 5.53 4.70
C ILE A 146 1.04 6.33 5.52
N TYR A 147 1.43 7.55 5.91
CA TYR A 147 0.63 8.40 6.77
C TYR A 147 0.23 9.69 6.08
N ILE A 148 -0.92 10.24 6.45
CA ILE A 148 -1.37 11.54 5.94
C ILE A 148 -0.34 12.61 6.27
N GLY A 149 0.01 13.44 5.29
CA GLY A 149 1.04 14.46 5.38
C GLY A 149 2.46 13.95 5.14
N GLN A 150 2.65 12.63 4.97
CA GLN A 150 3.96 12.08 4.60
C GLN A 150 4.36 12.56 3.20
N ILE A 151 5.63 12.95 3.08
CA ILE A 151 6.21 13.42 1.83
C ILE A 151 6.90 12.24 1.14
N ILE A 152 6.46 11.92 -0.06
CA ILE A 152 7.08 10.93 -0.94
C ILE A 152 7.96 11.68 -1.95
N ASN A 153 9.20 11.25 -2.08
CA ASN A 153 10.13 11.69 -3.11
C ASN A 153 9.74 11.11 -4.48
N LEU A 154 9.56 11.99 -5.46
CA LEU A 154 9.30 11.64 -6.86
C LEU A 154 10.52 11.92 -7.76
N ASP A 155 11.52 12.62 -7.24
CA ASP A 155 12.75 12.88 -7.98
C ASP A 155 13.59 11.60 -8.03
N TRP A 156 13.63 11.02 -9.23
CA TRP A 156 14.37 9.82 -9.59
C TRP A 156 15.89 9.92 -9.52
N THR A 157 16.41 11.14 -9.36
CA THR A 157 17.85 11.39 -9.16
C THR A 157 18.24 11.44 -7.69
N THR A 158 17.27 11.41 -6.77
CA THR A 158 17.50 11.52 -5.32
C THR A 158 16.82 10.42 -4.53
N THR A 159 17.10 10.37 -3.22
CA THR A 159 16.56 9.36 -2.30
C THR A 159 16.27 9.99 -0.94
N ARG A 160 15.17 9.60 -0.28
CA ARG A 160 14.75 10.12 1.04
C ARG A 160 14.27 9.10 2.06
#